data_AF-A0A9W7XGN4-F1
#
_entry.id   AF-A0A9W7XGN4-F1
#
_cell.length_a   1.000
_cell.length_b   1.000
_cell.length_c   1.000
_cell.angle_alpha   90.00
_cell.angle_beta   90.00
_cell.angle_gamma   90.00
#
_symmetry.space_group_name_H-M   'P 1'
#
loop_
_entity.id
_entity.type
_entity.pdbx_description
1 polymer ?
#
loop_
_entity_poly.entity_id
_entity_poly.type
_entity_poly.pdbx_seq_one_letter_code
_entity_poly.pdbx_strand_id
1 'polypeptide(L)'
;MDIDTISPNTSESKVVFESIDEPASQISALCDEIERVANSIAESRQTSQADLPEAREDLLFNATNVFVRLRLLNRRLHEDKTSFSQAVSDLRQKADELALKLENKRREIAYIEKEIESTEKLETIYQNIELIPLEKFMEKAPEEYKQNLDNQHELMLNRLRFEIKQREMLMEEKARVKSERDELRQAKRQRIEKLENIDSHIQSFIKSLKPLDRAIDAADGSIDDADRDSGRERKSGSKPLIEDRDEPTAESKRVREIRGEGSSRIGTPRV
;
A
#
# COMPACT_ATOMS: atom_id res chain seq x y z
N MET A 1 14.51 -20.47 1.69
CA MET A 1 13.65 -20.54 0.49
C MET A 1 14.38 -21.45 -0.47
N ASP A 2 14.14 -22.73 -0.27
CA ASP A 2 14.74 -23.78 -1.07
C ASP A 2 14.16 -23.67 -2.47
N ILE A 3 15.00 -23.20 -3.38
CA ILE A 3 14.74 -23.32 -4.81
C ILE A 3 14.87 -24.80 -5.07
N ASP A 4 13.75 -25.53 -4.96
CA ASP A 4 13.68 -26.91 -5.38
C ASP A 4 14.22 -26.97 -6.80
N THR A 5 15.42 -27.52 -6.89
CA THR A 5 16.00 -28.07 -8.09
C THR A 5 14.91 -28.87 -8.77
N ILE A 6 14.37 -28.32 -9.86
CA ILE A 6 13.61 -29.07 -10.85
C ILE A 6 14.61 -30.06 -11.43
N SER A 7 14.76 -31.18 -10.72
CA SER A 7 15.43 -32.35 -11.23
C SER A 7 14.68 -32.72 -12.50
N PRO A 8 15.34 -32.77 -13.67
CA PRO A 8 14.73 -33.34 -14.85
C PRO A 8 14.71 -34.84 -14.58
N ASN A 9 13.73 -35.31 -13.81
CA ASN A 9 13.39 -36.71 -13.75
C ASN A 9 12.69 -37.03 -15.07
N THR A 10 13.51 -37.08 -16.11
CA THR A 10 13.23 -37.60 -17.43
C THR A 10 13.13 -39.13 -17.31
N SER A 11 12.23 -39.62 -16.46
CA SER A 11 11.57 -40.90 -16.73
C SER A 11 10.47 -40.65 -17.76
N GLU A 12 10.84 -39.96 -18.85
CA GLU A 12 10.03 -39.95 -20.05
C GLU A 12 10.04 -41.39 -20.52
N SER A 13 8.85 -41.98 -20.51
CA SER A 13 8.52 -43.05 -21.43
C SER A 13 9.00 -42.60 -22.80
N LYS A 14 10.22 -43.03 -23.16
CA LYS A 14 10.82 -42.81 -24.46
C LYS A 14 9.89 -43.56 -25.39
N VAL A 15 8.88 -42.86 -25.91
CA VAL A 15 8.10 -43.34 -27.03
C VAL A 15 9.11 -43.32 -28.15
N VAL A 16 9.80 -44.45 -28.30
CA VAL A 16 10.78 -44.67 -29.34
C VAL A 16 9.95 -44.52 -30.61
N PHE A 17 10.21 -43.43 -31.32
CA PHE A 17 9.72 -43.25 -32.67
C PHE A 17 10.45 -44.31 -33.50
N GLU A 18 9.93 -45.54 -33.51
CA GLU A 18 10.36 -46.54 -34.48
C GLU A 18 10.15 -45.92 -35.86
N SER A 19 11.20 -45.96 -36.68
CA SER A 19 11.17 -45.28 -37.96
C SER A 19 10.03 -45.88 -38.79
N ILE A 20 9.16 -45.03 -39.33
CA ILE A 20 8.04 -45.42 -40.21
C ILE A 20 8.57 -46.15 -41.46
N ASP A 21 9.85 -45.97 -41.77
CA ASP A 21 10.54 -46.54 -42.92
C ASP A 21 10.58 -48.07 -42.88
N GLU A 22 10.71 -48.67 -41.69
CA GLU A 22 10.75 -50.13 -41.53
C GLU A 22 9.40 -50.80 -41.87
N PRO A 23 8.25 -50.43 -41.27
CA PRO A 23 6.97 -51.00 -41.65
C PRO A 23 6.56 -50.61 -43.08
N ALA A 24 6.96 -49.42 -43.57
CA ALA A 24 6.71 -49.04 -44.96
C ALA A 24 7.46 -49.95 -45.96
N SER A 25 8.73 -50.26 -45.69
CA SER A 25 9.52 -51.20 -46.49
C SER A 25 8.98 -52.63 -46.40
N GLN A 26 8.41 -53.03 -45.26
CA GLN A 26 7.79 -54.36 -45.11
C GLN A 26 6.47 -54.45 -45.89
N ILE A 27 5.65 -53.39 -45.89
CA ILE A 27 4.41 -53.34 -46.68
C ILE A 27 4.73 -53.41 -48.18
N SER A 28 5.70 -52.62 -48.66
CA SER A 28 6.08 -52.66 -50.08
C SER A 28 6.60 -54.04 -50.51
N ALA A 29 7.46 -54.67 -49.70
CA ALA A 29 7.94 -56.02 -49.96
C ALA A 29 6.82 -57.07 -49.99
N LEU A 30 5.82 -56.95 -49.10
CA LEU A 30 4.63 -57.83 -49.12
C LEU A 30 3.76 -57.58 -50.35
N CYS A 31 3.61 -56.34 -50.80
CA CYS A 31 2.90 -56.02 -52.04
C CYS A 31 3.60 -56.60 -53.27
N ASP A 32 4.93 -56.49 -53.35
CA ASP A 32 5.74 -57.11 -54.42
C ASP A 32 5.58 -58.64 -54.41
N GLU A 33 5.48 -59.26 -53.22
CA GLU A 33 5.24 -60.69 -53.05
C GLU A 33 3.82 -61.09 -53.51
N ILE A 34 2.80 -60.27 -53.24
CA ILE A 34 1.43 -60.46 -53.75
C ILE A 34 1.41 -60.38 -55.27
N GLU A 35 2.10 -59.41 -55.87
CA GLU A 35 2.19 -59.25 -57.33
C GLU A 35 2.83 -60.48 -57.99
N ARG A 36 3.91 -61.01 -57.40
CA ARG A 36 4.55 -62.26 -57.89
C ARG A 36 3.62 -63.46 -57.81
N VAL A 37 2.92 -63.64 -56.69
CA VAL A 37 1.97 -64.75 -56.52
C VAL A 37 0.80 -64.59 -57.49
N ALA A 38 0.27 -63.38 -57.69
CA ALA A 38 -0.78 -63.09 -58.65
C ALA A 38 -0.37 -63.41 -60.10
N ASN A 39 0.87 -63.05 -60.48
CA ASN A 39 1.42 -63.38 -61.80
C ASN A 39 1.59 -64.90 -61.98
N SER A 40 2.08 -65.63 -60.96
CA SER A 40 2.16 -67.10 -61.03
C SER A 40 0.80 -67.80 -61.14
N ILE A 41 -0.24 -67.22 -60.52
CA ILE A 41 -1.63 -67.71 -60.65
C ILE A 41 -2.17 -67.42 -62.05
N ALA A 42 -1.81 -66.28 -62.65
CA ALA A 42 -2.22 -65.93 -64.01
C ALA A 42 -1.51 -66.82 -65.06
N GLU A 43 -0.21 -67.08 -64.88
CA GLU A 43 0.59 -67.96 -65.75
C GLU A 43 0.12 -69.41 -65.67
N SER A 44 -0.06 -69.97 -64.46
CA SER A 44 -0.57 -71.35 -64.29
C SER A 44 -1.96 -71.59 -64.89
N ARG A 45 -2.78 -70.54 -65.04
CA ARG A 45 -4.07 -70.58 -65.76
C ARG A 45 -3.94 -70.59 -67.28
N GLN A 46 -2.91 -69.96 -67.84
CA GLN A 46 -2.67 -69.90 -69.30
C GLN A 46 -2.04 -71.19 -69.83
N THR A 47 -1.22 -71.88 -69.04
CA THR A 47 -0.47 -73.08 -69.46
C THR A 47 -1.27 -74.39 -69.35
N SER A 48 -2.57 -74.36 -69.04
CA SER A 48 -3.43 -75.54 -68.81
C SER A 48 -2.89 -76.56 -67.79
N GLN A 49 -1.89 -76.20 -66.97
CA GLN A 49 -1.39 -76.99 -65.83
C GLN A 49 -2.32 -76.90 -64.60
N ALA A 50 -3.43 -76.15 -64.71
CA ALA A 50 -4.39 -75.88 -63.65
C ALA A 50 -5.23 -77.09 -63.19
N ASP A 51 -5.07 -78.26 -63.82
CA ASP A 51 -5.84 -79.47 -63.52
C ASP A 51 -5.20 -80.36 -62.42
N LEU A 52 -3.99 -80.02 -61.95
CA LEU A 52 -3.37 -80.67 -60.79
C LEU A 52 -3.86 -79.99 -59.50
N PRO A 53 -4.68 -80.66 -58.66
CA PRO A 53 -5.27 -80.05 -57.46
C PRO A 53 -4.23 -79.57 -56.44
N GLU A 54 -3.10 -80.26 -56.34
CA GLU A 54 -2.02 -79.99 -55.38
C GLU A 54 -1.30 -78.65 -55.66
N ALA A 55 -0.95 -78.37 -56.93
CA ALA A 55 -0.30 -77.11 -57.32
C ALA A 55 -1.20 -75.88 -57.13
N ARG A 56 -2.52 -76.06 -57.24
CA ARG A 56 -3.51 -75.00 -57.00
C ARG A 56 -3.66 -74.72 -55.51
N GLU A 57 -3.64 -75.74 -54.66
CA GLU A 57 -3.71 -75.60 -53.21
C GLU A 57 -2.48 -74.88 -52.65
N ASP A 58 -1.29 -75.20 -53.15
CA ASP A 58 -0.04 -74.54 -52.77
C ASP A 58 -0.02 -73.05 -53.12
N LEU A 59 -0.50 -72.67 -54.32
CA LEU A 59 -0.61 -71.27 -54.73
C LEU A 59 -1.62 -70.48 -53.88
N LEU A 60 -2.75 -71.10 -53.52
CA LEU A 60 -3.74 -70.49 -52.62
C LEU A 60 -3.21 -70.37 -51.19
N PHE A 61 -2.47 -71.36 -50.70
CA PHE A 61 -1.81 -71.30 -49.40
C PHE A 61 -0.79 -70.16 -49.35
N ASN A 62 0.04 -70.01 -50.37
CA ASN A 62 1.00 -68.92 -50.47
C ASN A 62 0.31 -67.55 -50.54
N ALA A 63 -0.74 -67.40 -51.34
CA ALA A 63 -1.51 -66.15 -51.42
C ALA A 63 -2.14 -65.78 -50.06
N THR A 64 -2.81 -66.74 -49.42
CA THR A 64 -3.47 -66.52 -48.12
C THR A 64 -2.47 -66.17 -47.03
N ASN A 65 -1.28 -66.78 -47.02
CA ASN A 65 -0.21 -66.46 -46.07
C ASN A 65 0.24 -64.99 -46.19
N VAL A 66 0.50 -64.50 -47.41
CA VAL A 66 0.92 -63.10 -47.63
C VAL A 66 -0.18 -62.12 -47.20
N PHE A 67 -1.46 -62.43 -47.48
CA PHE A 67 -2.58 -61.61 -47.01
C PHE A 67 -2.74 -61.61 -45.48
N VAL A 68 -2.48 -62.74 -44.81
CA VAL A 68 -2.50 -62.83 -43.34
C VAL A 68 -1.38 -61.98 -42.74
N ARG A 69 -0.17 -62.05 -43.31
CA ARG A 69 0.97 -61.22 -42.89
C ARG A 69 0.68 -59.72 -43.07
N LEU A 70 0.09 -59.33 -44.20
CA LEU A 70 -0.31 -57.94 -44.45
C LEU A 70 -1.39 -57.46 -43.48
N ARG A 71 -2.40 -58.29 -43.18
CA ARG A 71 -3.44 -57.95 -42.19
C ARG A 71 -2.86 -57.78 -40.79
N LEU A 72 -1.93 -58.65 -40.39
CA LEU A 72 -1.26 -58.58 -39.10
C LEU A 72 -0.44 -57.28 -38.98
N LEU A 73 0.32 -56.93 -40.02
CA LEU A 73 1.12 -55.71 -40.05
C LEU A 73 0.26 -54.45 -39.99
N ASN A 74 -0.86 -54.41 -40.73
CA ASN A 74 -1.83 -53.31 -40.65
C ASN A 74 -2.44 -53.18 -39.27
N ARG A 75 -2.82 -54.30 -38.63
CA ARG A 75 -3.35 -54.29 -37.27
C ARG A 75 -2.33 -53.71 -36.28
N ARG A 76 -1.07 -54.15 -36.35
CA ARG A 76 0.02 -53.62 -35.53
C ARG A 76 0.18 -52.11 -35.73
N LEU A 77 0.21 -51.64 -36.98
CA LEU A 77 0.32 -50.20 -37.28
C LEU A 77 -0.86 -49.39 -36.72
N HIS A 78 -2.08 -49.94 -36.75
CA HIS A 78 -3.23 -49.31 -36.13
C HIS A 78 -3.11 -49.24 -34.61
N GLU A 79 -2.68 -50.33 -33.96
CA GLU A 79 -2.43 -50.37 -32.52
C GLU A 79 -1.35 -49.34 -32.12
N ASP A 80 -0.23 -49.30 -32.85
CA ASP A 80 0.86 -48.34 -32.65
C ASP A 80 0.41 -46.88 -32.86
N LYS A 81 -0.39 -46.62 -33.88
CA LYS A 81 -0.98 -45.28 -34.10
C LYS A 81 -1.86 -44.86 -32.92
N THR A 82 -2.69 -45.76 -32.42
CA THR A 82 -3.58 -45.46 -31.30
C THR A 82 -2.81 -45.23 -30.00
N SER A 83 -1.79 -46.05 -29.72
CA SER A 83 -0.94 -45.88 -28.55
C SER A 83 -0.13 -44.58 -28.62
N PHE A 84 0.41 -44.24 -29.79
CA PHE A 84 1.12 -42.98 -30.00
C PHE A 84 0.19 -41.77 -29.81
N SER A 85 -1.02 -41.83 -30.37
CA SER A 85 -2.00 -40.77 -30.21
C SER A 85 -2.39 -40.56 -28.75
N GLN A 86 -2.52 -41.65 -27.96
CA GLN A 86 -2.79 -41.57 -26.52
C GLN A 86 -1.60 -40.97 -25.78
N ALA A 87 -0.38 -41.43 -26.03
CA ALA A 87 0.82 -40.89 -25.40
C ALA A 87 1.02 -39.38 -25.68
N VAL A 88 0.75 -38.93 -26.92
CA VAL A 88 0.78 -37.50 -27.26
C VAL A 88 -0.33 -36.74 -26.53
N SER A 89 -1.53 -37.29 -26.42
CA SER A 89 -2.63 -36.68 -25.66
C SER A 89 -2.26 -36.51 -24.19
N ASP A 90 -1.66 -37.52 -23.57
CA ASP A 90 -1.24 -37.49 -22.17
C ASP A 90 -0.12 -36.46 -21.94
N LEU A 91 0.84 -36.37 -22.86
CA LEU A 91 1.90 -35.36 -22.80
C LEU A 91 1.34 -33.94 -22.97
N ARG A 92 0.37 -33.75 -23.87
CA ARG A 92 -0.33 -32.46 -24.04
C ARG A 92 -1.07 -32.07 -22.77
N GLN A 93 -1.83 -32.99 -22.19
CA GLN A 93 -2.54 -32.72 -20.93
C GLN A 93 -1.57 -32.32 -19.80
N LYS A 94 -0.44 -33.03 -19.67
CA LYS A 94 0.61 -32.68 -18.69
C LYS A 94 1.21 -31.30 -18.95
N ALA A 95 1.44 -30.94 -20.21
CA ALA A 95 1.94 -29.62 -20.59
C ALA A 95 0.93 -28.52 -20.22
N ASP A 96 -0.36 -28.75 -20.46
CA ASP A 96 -1.44 -27.81 -20.10
C ASP A 96 -1.57 -27.64 -18.58
N GLU A 97 -1.47 -28.74 -17.81
CA GLU A 97 -1.46 -28.70 -16.35
C GLU A 97 -0.27 -27.90 -15.80
N LEU A 98 0.92 -28.06 -16.39
CA LEU A 98 2.11 -27.29 -16.01
C LEU A 98 1.96 -25.81 -16.40
N ALA A 99 1.40 -25.51 -17.57
CA ALA A 99 1.13 -24.15 -17.99
C ALA A 99 0.17 -23.42 -17.02
N LEU A 100 -0.90 -24.10 -16.58
CA LEU A 100 -1.82 -23.58 -15.58
C LEU A 100 -1.13 -23.32 -14.23
N LYS A 101 -0.30 -24.27 -13.76
CA LYS A 101 0.48 -24.09 -12.53
C LYS A 101 1.43 -22.90 -12.61
N LEU A 102 2.09 -22.73 -13.75
CA LEU A 102 2.98 -21.59 -14.01
C LEU A 102 2.21 -20.27 -13.97
N GLU A 103 1.04 -20.19 -14.62
CA GLU A 103 0.20 -18.99 -14.59
C GLU A 103 -0.27 -18.66 -13.17
N ASN A 104 -0.68 -19.67 -12.40
CA ASN A 104 -1.03 -19.49 -10.98
C ASN A 104 0.12 -18.87 -10.18
N LYS A 105 1.34 -19.39 -10.36
CA LYS A 105 2.53 -18.84 -9.69
C LYS A 105 2.87 -17.43 -10.13
N ARG A 106 2.74 -17.10 -11.42
CA ARG A 106 2.92 -15.72 -11.90
C ARG A 106 1.94 -14.75 -11.26
N ARG A 107 0.67 -15.15 -11.11
CA ARG A 107 -0.34 -14.33 -10.42
C ARG A 107 -0.04 -14.15 -8.94
N GLU A 108 0.43 -15.21 -8.27
CA GLU A 108 0.86 -15.15 -6.87
C GLU A 108 2.02 -14.17 -6.68
N ILE A 109 3.05 -14.24 -7.54
CA ILE A 109 4.18 -13.32 -7.52
C ILE A 109 3.71 -11.87 -7.71
N ALA A 110 2.91 -11.60 -8.75
CA ALA A 110 2.41 -10.26 -9.02
C ALA A 110 1.53 -9.71 -7.87
N TYR A 111 0.76 -10.58 -7.20
CA TYR A 111 -0.01 -10.19 -6.02
C TYR A 111 0.91 -9.79 -4.85
N ILE A 112 1.93 -10.61 -4.57
CA ILE A 112 2.89 -10.34 -3.48
C ILE A 112 3.67 -9.06 -3.78
N GLU A 113 4.14 -8.85 -5.01
CA GLU A 113 4.83 -7.61 -5.42
C GLU A 113 3.97 -6.38 -5.19
N LYS A 114 2.68 -6.45 -5.57
CA LYS A 114 1.74 -5.35 -5.32
C LYS A 114 1.53 -5.08 -3.82
N GLU A 115 1.48 -6.13 -3.01
CA GLU A 115 1.33 -6.00 -1.55
C GLU A 115 2.61 -5.41 -0.91
N ILE A 116 3.79 -5.79 -1.40
CA ILE A 116 5.07 -5.20 -1.00
C ILE A 116 5.07 -3.71 -1.34
N GLU A 117 4.76 -3.34 -2.58
CA GLU A 117 4.68 -1.92 -2.97
C GLU A 117 3.67 -1.14 -2.13
N SER A 118 2.52 -1.74 -1.84
CA SER A 118 1.51 -1.13 -0.97
C SER A 118 2.06 -0.89 0.43
N THR A 119 2.78 -1.87 0.99
CA THR A 119 3.39 -1.79 2.32
C THR A 119 4.54 -0.79 2.35
N GLU A 120 5.35 -0.69 1.30
CA GLU A 120 6.43 0.29 1.18
C GLU A 120 5.90 1.73 1.08
N LYS A 121 4.76 1.92 0.41
CA LYS A 121 4.08 3.22 0.28
C LYS A 121 3.28 3.60 1.54
N LEU A 122 3.26 2.78 2.59
CA LEU A 122 2.59 3.13 3.84
C LEU A 122 3.34 4.28 4.52
N GLU A 123 2.86 5.49 4.28
CA GLU A 123 3.27 6.67 5.02
C GLU A 123 2.69 6.62 6.43
N THR A 124 3.54 6.30 7.39
CA THR A 124 3.21 6.36 8.81
C THR A 124 3.38 7.78 9.34
N ILE A 125 2.51 8.19 10.27
CA ILE A 125 2.48 9.53 10.87
C ILE A 125 3.84 9.97 11.43
N TYR A 126 4.67 9.02 11.91
CA TYR A 126 5.96 9.35 12.53
C TYR A 126 6.99 9.95 11.56
N GLN A 127 6.88 9.70 10.25
CA GLN A 127 7.83 10.21 9.26
C GLN A 127 7.73 11.73 9.08
N ASN A 128 6.57 12.30 9.37
CA ASN A 128 6.28 13.74 9.22
C ASN A 128 6.42 14.52 10.53
N ILE A 129 6.95 13.91 11.60
CA ILE A 129 7.11 14.59 12.89
C ILE A 129 8.40 15.40 12.89
N GLU A 130 8.27 16.72 13.10
CA GLU A 130 9.40 17.59 13.39
C GLU A 130 10.03 17.22 14.74
N LEU A 131 11.21 16.63 14.68
CA LEU A 131 12.03 16.21 15.83
C LEU A 131 13.21 17.17 16.02
N ILE A 132 13.67 17.35 17.26
CA ILE A 132 14.90 18.07 17.56
C ILE A 132 16.07 17.42 16.79
N PRO A 133 16.92 18.22 16.10
CA PRO A 133 18.10 17.71 15.40
C PRO A 133 19.00 16.86 16.29
N LEU A 134 19.68 15.88 15.68
CA LEU A 134 20.47 14.87 16.42
C LEU A 134 21.55 15.50 17.29
N GLU A 135 22.22 16.56 16.81
CA GLU A 135 23.22 17.33 17.57
C GLU A 135 22.65 17.85 18.90
N LYS A 136 21.52 18.55 18.83
CA LYS A 136 20.84 19.10 20.02
C LYS A 136 20.30 18.02 20.94
N PHE A 137 19.90 16.87 20.40
CA PHE A 137 19.52 15.71 21.19
C PHE A 137 20.72 15.17 21.98
N MET A 138 21.89 15.00 21.34
CA MET A 138 23.09 14.51 22.01
C MET A 138 23.61 15.50 23.06
N GLU A 139 23.38 16.79 22.93
CA GLU A 139 23.73 17.76 23.96
C GLU A 139 22.76 17.76 25.14
N LYS A 140 21.44 17.78 24.87
CA LYS A 140 20.41 18.03 25.88
C LYS A 140 19.86 16.77 26.54
N ALA A 141 19.96 15.60 25.90
CA ALA A 141 19.38 14.38 26.43
C ALA A 141 20.21 13.82 27.61
N PRO A 142 19.54 13.42 28.71
CA PRO A 142 20.15 12.64 29.78
C PRO A 142 20.74 11.31 29.28
N GLU A 143 21.71 10.76 30.00
CA GLU A 143 22.37 9.48 29.64
C GLU A 143 21.40 8.30 29.53
N GLU A 144 20.28 8.33 30.27
CA GLU A 144 19.19 7.36 30.18
C GLU A 144 18.65 7.19 28.75
N TYR A 145 18.64 8.26 27.96
CA TYR A 145 18.14 8.27 26.58
C TYR A 145 19.25 8.12 25.53
N LYS A 146 20.51 8.05 25.94
CA LYS A 146 21.68 7.91 25.04
C LYS A 146 22.17 6.46 24.92
N GLN A 147 21.35 5.51 25.33
CA GLN A 147 21.67 4.08 25.25
C GLN A 147 21.48 3.57 23.81
N ASN A 148 22.28 2.58 23.42
CA ASN A 148 22.18 1.84 22.14
C ASN A 148 22.15 2.72 20.88
N LEU A 149 23.15 3.59 20.76
CA LEU A 149 23.32 4.50 19.61
C LEU A 149 23.58 3.79 18.27
N ASP A 150 24.03 2.54 18.32
CA ASP A 150 24.38 1.75 17.14
C ASP A 150 23.15 1.30 16.33
N ASN A 151 22.00 1.14 16.99
CA ASN A 151 20.75 0.74 16.34
C ASN A 151 19.89 1.98 16.02
N GLN A 152 19.71 2.29 14.73
CA GLN A 152 18.94 3.44 14.27
C GLN A 152 17.50 3.45 14.79
N HIS A 153 16.85 2.28 14.90
CA HIS A 153 15.48 2.19 15.40
C HIS A 153 15.40 2.53 16.90
N GLU A 154 16.33 2.01 17.70
CA GLU A 154 16.38 2.30 19.14
C GLU A 154 16.75 3.77 19.40
N LEU A 155 17.68 4.32 18.61
CA LEU A 155 17.98 5.75 18.64
C LEU A 155 16.73 6.60 18.36
N MET A 156 15.93 6.23 17.36
CA MET A 156 14.68 6.94 17.05
C MET A 156 13.67 6.87 18.21
N LEU A 157 13.49 5.69 18.81
CA LEU A 157 12.61 5.51 19.97
C LEU A 157 13.05 6.35 21.17
N ASN A 158 14.36 6.39 21.44
CA ASN A 158 14.91 7.18 22.53
C ASN A 158 14.73 8.68 22.30
N ARG A 159 14.90 9.15 21.07
CA ARG A 159 14.59 10.53 20.67
C ARG A 159 13.12 10.87 20.90
N LEU A 160 12.20 10.01 20.46
CA LEU A 160 10.76 10.21 20.65
C LEU A 160 10.38 10.27 22.13
N ARG A 161 10.92 9.37 22.96
CA ARG A 161 10.66 9.36 24.42
C ARG A 161 11.13 10.63 25.10
N PHE A 162 12.31 11.11 24.75
CA PHE A 162 12.86 12.36 25.28
C PHE A 162 12.00 13.58 24.89
N GLU A 163 11.53 13.63 23.64
CA GLU A 163 10.66 14.69 23.14
C GLU A 163 9.31 14.72 23.83
N ILE A 164 8.70 13.54 24.06
CA ILE A 164 7.44 13.44 24.80
C ILE A 164 7.62 14.04 26.20
N LYS A 165 8.67 13.63 26.93
CA LYS A 165 8.96 14.16 28.26
C LYS A 165 9.19 15.67 28.25
N GLN A 166 9.94 16.19 27.28
CA GLN A 166 10.12 17.64 27.15
C GLN A 166 8.81 18.38 26.86
N ARG A 167 7.97 17.85 25.96
CA ARG A 167 6.67 18.46 25.64
C ARG A 167 5.73 18.44 26.84
N GLU A 168 5.73 17.37 27.64
CA GLU A 168 4.97 17.31 28.88
C GLU A 168 5.43 18.38 29.87
N MET A 169 6.74 18.51 30.11
CA MET A 169 7.30 19.56 30.98
C MET A 169 6.94 20.97 30.50
N LEU A 170 7.06 21.23 29.20
CA LEU A 170 6.71 22.53 28.61
C LEU A 170 5.20 22.80 28.68
N MET A 171 4.35 21.78 28.55
CA MET A 171 2.90 21.93 28.71
C MET A 171 2.53 22.26 30.16
N GLU A 172 3.18 21.63 31.14
CA GLU A 172 2.98 21.92 32.56
C GLU A 172 3.44 23.34 32.91
N GLU A 173 4.63 23.74 32.45
CA GLU A 173 5.13 25.10 32.65
C GLU A 173 4.22 26.15 31.98
N LYS A 174 3.77 25.88 30.76
CA LYS A 174 2.80 26.74 30.06
C LYS A 174 1.49 26.86 30.85
N ALA A 175 1.00 25.77 31.43
CA ALA A 175 -0.21 25.80 32.26
C ALA A 175 0.00 26.64 33.54
N ARG A 176 1.15 26.46 34.21
CA ARG A 176 1.52 27.25 35.39
C ARG A 176 1.60 28.74 35.10
N VAL A 177 2.38 29.13 34.09
CA VAL A 177 2.55 30.54 33.68
C VAL A 177 1.23 31.15 33.22
N LYS A 178 0.38 30.36 32.56
CA LYS A 178 -0.96 30.82 32.16
C LYS A 178 -1.85 31.09 33.38
N SER A 179 -1.83 30.24 34.40
CA SER A 179 -2.56 30.47 35.66
C SER A 179 -2.10 31.75 36.33
N GLU A 180 -0.78 31.92 36.51
CA GLU A 180 -0.20 33.11 37.13
C GLU A 180 -0.54 34.39 36.37
N ARG A 181 -0.47 34.34 35.03
CA ARG A 181 -0.90 35.45 34.17
C ARG A 181 -2.38 35.78 34.37
N ASP A 182 -3.24 34.78 34.44
CA ASP A 182 -4.69 34.97 34.59
C ASP A 182 -5.03 35.52 35.99
N GLU A 183 -4.35 35.08 37.04
CA GLU A 183 -4.43 35.62 38.40
C GLU A 183 -3.98 37.09 38.46
N LEU A 184 -2.83 37.43 37.86
CA LEU A 184 -2.35 38.82 37.78
C LEU A 184 -3.31 39.70 36.97
N ARG A 185 -3.88 39.18 35.87
CA ARG A 185 -4.91 39.88 35.08
C ARG A 185 -6.16 40.13 35.93
N GLN A 186 -6.59 39.18 36.75
CA GLN A 186 -7.73 39.35 37.66
C GLN A 186 -7.43 40.38 38.75
N ALA A 187 -6.27 40.30 39.40
CA ALA A 187 -5.83 41.26 40.42
C ALA A 187 -5.75 42.68 39.86
N LYS A 188 -5.24 42.84 38.63
CA LYS A 188 -5.23 44.12 37.91
C LYS A 188 -6.64 44.64 37.68
N ARG A 189 -7.58 43.82 37.21
CA ARG A 189 -8.99 44.21 37.01
C ARG A 189 -9.64 44.67 38.32
N GLN A 190 -9.46 43.93 39.41
CA GLN A 190 -9.97 44.31 40.73
C GLN A 190 -9.37 45.64 41.23
N ARG A 191 -8.07 45.89 40.95
CA ARG A 191 -7.43 47.16 41.33
C ARG A 191 -7.96 48.33 40.49
N ILE A 192 -8.21 48.13 39.19
CA ILE A 192 -8.84 49.13 38.33
C ILE A 192 -10.25 49.44 38.84
N GLU A 193 -11.07 48.43 39.12
CA GLU A 193 -12.42 48.60 39.66
C GLU A 193 -12.41 49.37 41.00
N LYS A 194 -11.46 49.07 41.90
CA LYS A 194 -11.27 49.83 43.14
C LYS A 194 -10.88 51.29 42.87
N LEU A 195 -10.02 51.56 41.89
CA LEU A 195 -9.63 52.91 41.51
C LEU A 195 -10.81 53.68 40.89
N GLU A 196 -11.59 53.05 40.01
CA GLU A 196 -12.82 53.62 39.44
C GLU A 196 -13.85 53.94 40.53
N ASN A 197 -14.00 53.04 41.51
CA ASN A 197 -14.85 53.29 42.68
C ASN A 197 -14.36 54.49 43.49
N ILE A 198 -13.05 54.59 43.80
CA ILE A 198 -12.49 55.74 44.52
C ILE A 198 -12.67 57.03 43.72
N ASP A 199 -12.38 57.01 42.41
CA ASP A 199 -12.56 58.18 41.53
C ASP A 199 -14.02 58.65 41.53
N SER A 200 -14.98 57.73 41.50
CA SER A 200 -16.40 58.07 41.59
C SER A 200 -16.79 58.72 42.93
N HIS A 201 -16.20 58.29 44.06
CA HIS A 201 -16.40 58.90 45.38
C HIS A 201 -15.72 60.27 45.49
N ILE A 202 -14.54 60.45 44.90
CA ILE A 202 -13.88 61.75 44.85
C ILE A 202 -14.72 62.72 44.00
N GLN A 203 -15.21 62.29 42.84
CA GLN A 203 -16.07 63.12 42.00
C GLN A 203 -17.38 63.49 42.70
N SER A 204 -17.98 62.60 43.50
CA SER A 204 -19.16 62.93 44.30
C SER A 204 -18.83 63.90 45.43
N PHE A 205 -17.70 63.71 46.12
CA PHE A 205 -17.22 64.61 47.16
C PHE A 205 -16.93 66.01 46.62
N ILE A 206 -16.22 66.13 45.49
CA ILE A 206 -15.99 67.40 44.79
C ILE A 206 -17.33 68.05 44.45
N LYS A 207 -18.30 67.31 43.89
CA LYS A 207 -19.64 67.85 43.61
C LYS A 207 -20.35 68.36 44.88
N SER A 208 -20.16 67.69 46.02
CA SER A 208 -20.72 68.09 47.31
C SER A 208 -19.99 69.24 47.99
N LEU A 209 -18.71 69.49 47.65
CA LEU A 209 -17.92 70.63 48.13
C LEU A 209 -18.19 71.92 47.34
N LYS A 210 -18.61 71.83 46.07
CA LYS A 210 -18.96 73.00 45.23
C LYS A 210 -19.88 74.04 45.91
N PRO A 211 -20.90 73.67 46.72
CA PRO A 211 -21.71 74.65 47.45
C PRO A 211 -20.94 75.38 48.56
N LEU A 212 -19.96 74.71 49.18
CA LEU A 212 -19.12 75.27 50.24
C LEU A 212 -18.04 76.18 49.65
N ASP A 213 -17.42 75.79 48.52
CA ASP A 213 -16.54 76.66 47.74
C ASP A 213 -17.28 77.94 47.32
N ARG A 214 -18.51 77.82 46.80
CA ARG A 214 -19.35 79.00 46.50
C ARG A 214 -19.64 79.89 47.71
N ALA A 215 -19.73 79.31 48.91
CA ALA A 215 -19.96 80.06 50.13
C ALA A 215 -18.69 80.74 50.66
N ILE A 216 -17.52 80.14 50.44
CA ILE A 216 -16.20 80.70 50.77
C ILE A 216 -15.80 81.75 49.73
N ASP A 217 -16.00 81.51 48.43
CA ASP A 217 -15.85 82.51 47.36
C ASP A 217 -16.77 83.72 47.58
N ALA A 218 -17.97 83.50 48.13
CA ALA A 218 -18.86 84.57 48.56
C ALA A 218 -18.40 85.29 49.84
N ALA A 219 -17.49 84.69 50.62
CA ALA A 219 -16.94 85.26 51.85
C ALA A 219 -15.55 85.92 51.66
N ASP A 220 -14.74 85.47 50.70
CA ASP A 220 -13.40 85.99 50.38
C ASP A 220 -13.37 86.93 49.14
N GLY A 221 -14.54 87.22 48.56
CA GLY A 221 -14.70 88.02 47.35
C GLY A 221 -15.29 89.42 47.55
N SER A 222 -14.66 90.26 48.40
CA SER A 222 -14.49 91.67 48.03
C SER A 222 -13.02 91.85 47.63
N ILE A 223 -12.71 91.58 46.37
CA ILE A 223 -11.72 92.28 45.54
C ILE A 223 -11.92 91.73 44.12
N ASP A 224 -11.97 92.68 43.19
CA ASP A 224 -12.25 92.57 41.78
C ASP A 224 -11.40 91.52 41.05
N ASP A 225 -11.96 90.87 40.02
CA ASP A 225 -11.68 91.31 38.65
C ASP A 225 -12.37 90.46 37.58
N ALA A 226 -12.70 91.18 36.51
CA ALA A 226 -13.36 90.73 35.29
C ALA A 226 -12.46 89.84 34.40
N ASP A 227 -13.13 89.24 33.41
CA ASP A 227 -12.58 88.63 32.20
C ASP A 227 -11.71 87.37 32.34
N ARG A 228 -12.34 86.23 32.03
CA ARG A 228 -11.90 85.37 30.90
C ARG A 228 -12.97 84.36 30.52
N ASP A 229 -13.77 84.77 29.53
CA ASP A 229 -14.25 83.84 28.52
C ASP A 229 -13.05 83.29 27.74
N SER A 230 -12.88 81.97 27.77
CA SER A 230 -12.42 81.24 26.59
C SER A 230 -12.86 79.78 26.73
N GLY A 231 -13.78 79.37 25.88
CA GLY A 231 -14.18 77.98 25.75
C GLY A 231 -12.99 77.05 25.51
N ARG A 232 -13.12 75.82 25.99
CA ARG A 232 -12.63 74.68 25.23
C ARG A 232 -13.44 73.44 25.54
N GLU A 233 -13.84 72.83 24.44
CA GLU A 233 -14.66 71.65 24.32
C GLU A 233 -14.08 70.45 25.07
N ARG A 234 -15.04 69.62 25.48
CA ARG A 234 -14.92 68.20 25.81
C ARG A 234 -13.72 67.50 25.16
N LYS A 235 -12.89 66.86 25.98
CA LYS A 235 -12.42 65.50 25.69
C LYS A 235 -12.55 64.64 26.93
N SER A 236 -13.66 63.91 26.96
CA SER A 236 -13.80 62.66 27.68
C SER A 236 -12.67 61.69 27.31
N GLY A 237 -12.04 61.10 28.31
CA GLY A 237 -11.47 59.76 28.23
C GLY A 237 -10.12 59.63 27.52
N SER A 238 -9.03 59.96 28.22
CA SER A 238 -7.77 59.25 28.04
C SER A 238 -7.90 57.90 28.75
N LYS A 239 -8.50 56.91 28.07
CA LYS A 239 -8.21 55.51 28.40
C LYS A 239 -6.69 55.33 28.26
N PRO A 240 -5.98 54.69 29.19
CA PRO A 240 -4.70 54.11 28.82
C PRO A 240 -5.03 53.03 27.79
N LEU A 241 -4.69 53.30 26.54
CA LEU A 241 -4.66 52.30 25.48
C LEU A 241 -3.49 51.36 25.84
N ILE A 242 -3.76 50.45 26.77
CA ILE A 242 -3.02 49.21 26.83
C ILE A 242 -3.59 48.44 25.65
N GLU A 243 -2.87 48.52 24.52
CA GLU A 243 -3.07 47.58 23.44
C GLU A 243 -3.03 46.19 24.06
N ASP A 244 -4.18 45.55 24.19
CA ASP A 244 -4.25 44.10 24.16
C ASP A 244 -3.80 43.69 22.74
N ARG A 245 -2.48 43.73 22.49
CA ARG A 245 -1.83 43.03 21.39
C ARG A 245 -1.85 41.53 21.70
N ASP A 246 -3.05 41.00 21.88
CA ASP A 246 -3.32 39.61 21.58
C ASP A 246 -3.98 39.62 20.18
N GLU A 247 -3.23 40.06 19.15
CA GLU A 247 -3.53 39.61 17.79
C GLU A 247 -3.43 38.08 17.84
N PRO A 248 -4.48 37.35 17.43
CA PRO A 248 -4.35 35.91 17.25
C PRO A 248 -3.35 35.71 16.12
N THR A 249 -2.09 35.44 16.46
CA THR A 249 -1.09 35.02 15.49
C THR A 249 -1.70 33.89 14.65
N ALA A 250 -1.44 33.96 13.34
CA ALA A 250 -2.01 33.08 12.32
C ALA A 250 -1.87 31.57 12.63
N GLU A 251 -1.00 31.19 13.58
CA GLU A 251 -0.87 29.83 14.13
C GLU A 251 -2.13 29.33 14.85
N SER A 252 -2.90 30.20 15.51
CA SER A 252 -4.13 29.79 16.24
C SER A 252 -5.28 29.40 15.30
N LYS A 253 -5.24 29.84 14.03
CA LYS A 253 -6.20 29.43 13.00
C LYS A 253 -5.81 28.09 12.35
N ARG A 254 -4.51 27.82 12.16
CA ARG A 254 -4.04 26.52 11.63
C ARG A 254 -4.35 25.33 12.56
N VAL A 255 -4.38 25.54 13.88
CA VAL A 255 -4.69 24.46 14.84
C VAL A 255 -6.18 24.08 14.85
N ARG A 256 -7.09 24.91 14.31
CA ARG A 256 -8.52 24.56 14.18
C ARG A 256 -8.88 23.92 12.84
N GLU A 257 -8.12 24.17 11.78
CA GLU A 257 -8.34 23.54 10.46
C GLU A 257 -7.91 22.07 10.41
N ILE A 258 -7.02 21.61 11.29
CA ILE A 258 -6.58 20.20 11.30
C ILE A 258 -7.61 19.29 12.02
N ARG A 259 -8.66 19.85 12.64
CA ARG A 259 -9.61 19.09 13.47
C ARG A 259 -11.01 18.91 12.89
N GLY A 260 -11.24 19.28 11.65
CA GLY A 260 -12.53 19.06 11.00
C GLY A 260 -12.42 19.14 9.48
N GLU A 261 -12.14 18.01 8.85
CA GLU A 261 -12.71 17.52 7.59
C GLU A 261 -11.80 16.42 7.01
N GLY A 262 -12.36 15.23 6.74
CA GLY A 262 -11.67 14.20 5.96
C GLY A 262 -11.53 12.79 6.54
N SER A 263 -12.43 12.31 7.42
CA SER A 263 -12.59 10.85 7.59
C SER A 263 -13.62 10.34 6.58
N SER A 264 -13.19 10.19 5.33
CA SER A 264 -13.94 9.40 4.36
C SER A 264 -13.73 7.93 4.73
N ARG A 265 -14.75 7.34 5.37
CA ARG A 265 -14.81 5.90 5.64
C ARG A 265 -14.83 5.17 4.29
N ILE A 266 -13.67 4.77 3.80
CA ILE A 266 -13.55 3.80 2.72
C ILE A 266 -14.13 2.50 3.27
N GLY A 267 -15.28 2.11 2.72
CA GLY A 267 -15.96 0.87 3.05
C GLY A 267 -15.03 -0.31 2.82
N THR A 268 -15.03 -1.24 3.77
CA THR A 268 -14.52 -2.59 3.57
C THR A 268 -15.14 -3.19 2.32
N PRO A 269 -14.34 -3.71 1.35
CA PRO A 269 -14.86 -4.53 0.28
C PRO A 269 -15.52 -5.76 0.89
N ARG A 270 -16.80 -5.92 0.58
CA ARG A 270 -17.59 -7.11 0.90
C ARG A 270 -16.99 -8.29 0.12
N VAL A 271 -16.56 -9.33 0.83
CA VAL A 271 -16.53 -10.71 0.29
C VAL A 271 -17.93 -11.28 0.45
#